data_AF-A0A9D4M3U0-F1
#
_entry.id   AF-A0A9D4M3U0-F1
#
_cell.length_a   1.000
_cell.length_b   1.000
_cell.length_c   1.000
_cell.angle_alpha   90.00
_cell.angle_beta   90.00
_cell.angle_gamma   90.00
#
_symmetry.space_group_name_H-M   'P 1'
#
loop_
_entity.id
_entity.type
_entity.pdbx_description
1 polymer ?
#
loop_
_entity_poly.entity_id
_entity_poly.type
_entity_poly.pdbx_seq_one_letter_code
_entity_poly.pdbx_strand_id
1 'polypeptide(L)'
;MLYSGRKTVWANTRKWFASKWNMFDAFNYALFIITIILRMMLTGKQFDIVRYFYSFTVAMFSLRSLQNFLVDKNIGPKVIMIRKMVIDLVIFLSILAVFLFSIGVIYQASLFPNSPATPKLLESIIYIPYWQLFGEITLGYLEGDDIDNCTRDENIWRPAGGVGRCPEHKPFVPFLGGVYMFLTNILLVNLLIAMFSNTFQEIQDRSERIWKFYLFNIIREFSERPVVAPPFIILIHIYRVVRYVFGGENGKKEEPNEF
;
A
#
# COMPACT_ATOMS: atom_id res chain seq x y z
N MET A 1 -26.77 -13.12 30.55
CA MET A 1 -27.81 -12.82 29.54
C MET A 1 -27.41 -13.43 28.20
N LEU A 2 -27.91 -14.63 27.91
CA LEU A 2 -27.66 -15.38 26.68
C LEU A 2 -28.69 -14.98 25.61
N TYR A 3 -28.32 -14.07 24.70
CA TYR A 3 -29.14 -13.76 23.53
C TYR A 3 -28.75 -14.72 22.38
N SER A 4 -29.22 -15.97 22.46
CA SER A 4 -29.23 -16.90 21.33
C SER A 4 -30.46 -16.62 20.47
N GLY A 5 -30.48 -15.44 19.85
CA GLY A 5 -31.39 -15.15 18.75
C GLY A 5 -30.90 -15.86 17.51
N ARG A 6 -31.77 -16.61 16.82
CA ARG A 6 -31.52 -17.21 15.50
C ARG A 6 -31.21 -16.09 14.50
N LYS A 7 -29.94 -15.64 14.46
CA LYS A 7 -29.50 -14.57 13.56
C LYS A 7 -29.59 -15.12 12.14
N THR A 8 -30.40 -14.47 11.31
CA THR A 8 -30.51 -14.76 9.88
C THR A 8 -29.12 -14.74 9.25
N VAL A 9 -28.82 -15.66 8.33
CA VAL A 9 -27.51 -15.75 7.63
C VAL A 9 -27.06 -14.38 7.10
N TRP A 10 -28.02 -13.61 6.57
CA TRP A 10 -27.86 -12.23 6.13
C TRP A 10 -27.29 -11.25 7.17
N ALA A 11 -27.70 -11.37 8.44
CA ALA A 11 -27.19 -10.52 9.51
C ALA A 11 -25.72 -10.84 9.83
N ASN A 12 -25.31 -12.09 9.68
CA ASN A 12 -23.93 -12.50 9.91
C ASN A 12 -23.02 -12.12 8.74
N THR A 13 -23.47 -12.26 7.49
CA THR A 13 -22.70 -11.78 6.33
C THR A 13 -22.54 -10.27 6.35
N ARG A 14 -23.58 -9.50 6.69
CA ARG A 14 -23.46 -8.05 6.83
C ARG A 14 -22.43 -7.65 7.89
N LYS A 15 -22.40 -8.35 9.03
CA LYS A 15 -21.39 -8.13 10.07
C LYS A 15 -19.99 -8.49 9.59
N TRP A 16 -19.86 -9.57 8.81
CA TRP A 16 -18.58 -10.00 8.25
C TRP A 16 -17.99 -8.93 7.32
N PHE A 17 -18.79 -8.37 6.41
CA PHE A 17 -18.37 -7.29 5.49
C PHE A 17 -18.12 -5.94 6.18
N ALA A 18 -18.66 -5.73 7.39
CA ALA A 18 -18.39 -4.50 8.16
C ALA A 18 -16.93 -4.42 8.67
N SER A 19 -16.23 -5.56 8.78
CA SER A 19 -14.81 -5.58 9.15
C SER A 19 -13.93 -5.21 7.96
N LYS A 20 -13.10 -4.16 8.11
CA LYS A 20 -12.17 -3.70 7.07
C LYS A 20 -11.19 -4.80 6.63
N TRP A 21 -10.75 -5.65 7.56
CA TRP A 21 -9.84 -6.76 7.26
C TRP A 21 -10.51 -7.87 6.43
N ASN A 22 -11.76 -8.19 6.75
CA ASN A 22 -12.51 -9.19 6.00
C ASN A 22 -12.84 -8.71 4.59
N MET A 23 -13.15 -7.42 4.44
CA MET A 23 -13.35 -6.81 3.13
C MET A 23 -12.05 -6.82 2.30
N PHE A 24 -10.90 -6.56 2.93
CA PHE A 24 -9.58 -6.68 2.29
C PHE A 24 -9.28 -8.12 1.86
N ASP A 25 -9.60 -9.11 2.69
CA ASP A 25 -9.45 -10.53 2.36
C ASP A 25 -10.37 -10.94 1.20
N ALA A 26 -11.63 -10.50 1.20
CA ALA A 26 -12.56 -10.72 0.09
C ALA A 26 -12.01 -10.15 -1.23
N PHE A 27 -11.44 -8.95 -1.18
CA PHE A 27 -10.82 -8.30 -2.32
C PHE A 27 -9.62 -9.10 -2.85
N ASN A 28 -8.74 -9.59 -1.97
CA ASN A 28 -7.59 -10.42 -2.37
C ASN A 28 -8.02 -11.75 -3.03
N TYR A 29 -9.04 -12.41 -2.48
CA TYR A 29 -9.58 -13.63 -3.10
C TYR A 29 -10.24 -13.34 -4.45
N ALA A 30 -10.97 -12.22 -4.58
CA ALA A 30 -11.57 -11.82 -5.86
C ALA A 30 -10.48 -11.55 -6.92
N LEU A 31 -9.42 -10.82 -6.57
CA LEU A 31 -8.26 -10.60 -7.45
C LEU A 31 -7.58 -11.89 -7.88
N PHE A 32 -7.42 -12.84 -6.96
CA PHE A 32 -6.85 -14.15 -7.26
C PHE A 32 -7.70 -14.93 -8.27
N ILE A 33 -9.03 -14.96 -8.09
CA ILE A 33 -9.96 -15.59 -9.03
C ILE A 33 -9.90 -14.91 -10.40
N ILE A 34 -9.92 -13.58 -10.45
CA ILE A 34 -9.78 -12.81 -11.68
C ILE A 34 -8.47 -13.18 -12.39
N THR A 35 -7.37 -13.30 -11.64
CA THR A 35 -6.06 -13.66 -12.21
C THR A 35 -6.06 -15.08 -12.80
N ILE A 36 -6.73 -16.05 -12.15
CA ILE A 36 -6.90 -17.40 -12.70
C ILE A 36 -7.74 -17.37 -13.98
N ILE A 37 -8.85 -16.63 -13.99
CA ILE A 37 -9.71 -16.50 -15.18
C ILE A 37 -8.92 -15.87 -16.34
N LEU A 38 -8.18 -14.79 -16.08
CA LEU A 38 -7.33 -14.13 -17.07
C LEU A 38 -6.25 -15.09 -17.61
N ARG A 39 -5.65 -15.92 -16.75
CA ARG A 39 -4.70 -16.95 -17.19
C ARG A 39 -5.32 -17.97 -18.14
N MET A 40 -6.57 -18.37 -17.90
CA MET A 40 -7.26 -19.35 -18.76
C MET A 40 -7.67 -18.73 -20.11
N MET A 41 -7.98 -17.44 -20.13
CA MET A 41 -8.48 -16.74 -21.33
C MET A 41 -7.38 -16.19 -22.24
N LEU A 42 -6.25 -15.74 -21.69
CA LEU A 42 -5.20 -15.04 -22.42
C LEU A 42 -4.02 -15.98 -22.72
N THR A 43 -3.86 -16.35 -23.99
CA THR A 43 -2.69 -17.13 -24.47
C THR A 43 -1.95 -16.31 -25.55
N GLY A 44 -0.65 -16.02 -25.35
CA GLY A 44 0.20 -15.31 -26.32
C GLY A 44 0.84 -14.01 -25.79
N LYS A 45 1.01 -13.00 -26.64
CA LYS A 45 1.70 -11.73 -26.30
C LYS A 45 1.04 -10.92 -25.18
N GLN A 46 -0.24 -11.16 -24.88
CA GLN A 46 -0.95 -10.49 -23.77
C GLN A 46 -0.69 -11.15 -22.40
N PHE A 47 0.14 -12.18 -22.32
CA PHE A 47 0.47 -12.87 -21.08
C PHE A 47 1.22 -11.97 -20.07
N ASP A 48 1.86 -10.89 -20.52
CA ASP A 48 2.50 -9.94 -19.61
C ASP A 48 1.50 -9.25 -18.68
N ILE A 49 0.26 -9.02 -19.12
CA ILE A 49 -0.82 -8.50 -18.27
C ILE A 49 -1.08 -9.47 -17.12
N VAL A 50 -1.17 -10.76 -17.42
CA VAL A 50 -1.38 -11.82 -16.41
C VAL A 50 -0.24 -11.84 -15.39
N ARG A 51 1.01 -11.62 -15.83
CA ARG A 51 2.17 -11.53 -14.93
C ARG A 51 2.06 -10.34 -13.97
N TYR A 52 1.65 -9.17 -14.45
CA TYR A 52 1.42 -8.01 -13.58
C TYR A 52 0.35 -8.29 -12.52
N PHE A 53 -0.75 -8.93 -12.90
CA PHE A 53 -1.81 -9.34 -11.96
C PHE A 53 -1.31 -10.38 -10.94
N TYR A 54 -0.48 -11.34 -11.35
CA TYR A 54 0.14 -12.29 -10.44
C TYR A 54 1.05 -11.60 -9.42
N SER A 55 1.96 -10.74 -9.89
CA SER A 55 2.87 -9.99 -9.02
C SER A 55 2.11 -9.12 -8.03
N PHE A 56 1.07 -8.43 -8.48
CA PHE A 56 0.23 -7.61 -7.61
C PHE A 56 -0.53 -8.46 -6.58
N THR A 57 -1.10 -9.59 -7.00
CA THR A 57 -1.84 -10.50 -6.11
C THR A 57 -0.93 -11.06 -5.01
N VAL A 58 0.28 -11.50 -5.36
CA VAL A 58 1.26 -12.00 -4.39
C VAL A 58 1.68 -10.90 -3.41
N ALA A 59 1.92 -9.67 -3.88
CA ALA A 59 2.24 -8.54 -3.02
C ALA A 59 1.10 -8.23 -2.02
N MET A 60 -0.15 -8.34 -2.43
CA MET A 60 -1.28 -8.12 -1.53
C MET A 60 -1.43 -9.23 -0.48
N PHE A 61 -1.20 -10.50 -0.86
CA PHE A 61 -1.16 -11.61 0.09
C PHE A 61 0.02 -11.51 1.07
N SER A 62 1.18 -10.99 0.64
CA SER A 62 2.31 -10.76 1.55
C SER A 62 2.01 -9.65 2.57
N LEU A 63 1.37 -8.56 2.15
CA LEU A 63 0.84 -7.54 3.06
C LEU A 63 -0.15 -8.14 4.06
N ARG A 64 -1.00 -9.07 3.63
CA ARG A 64 -1.92 -9.77 4.54
C ARG A 64 -1.19 -10.63 5.57
N SER A 65 -0.04 -11.21 5.22
CA SER A 65 0.78 -12.00 6.14
C SER A 65 1.34 -11.16 7.30
N LEU A 66 1.50 -9.84 7.13
CA LEU A 66 1.92 -8.95 8.22
C LEU A 66 1.00 -9.05 9.44
N GLN A 67 -0.29 -9.35 9.21
CA GLN A 67 -1.28 -9.48 10.26
C GLN A 67 -0.95 -10.62 11.25
N ASN A 68 -0.24 -11.66 10.80
CA ASN A 68 0.18 -12.78 11.64
C ASN A 68 1.27 -12.36 12.64
N PHE A 69 2.11 -11.38 12.28
CA PHE A 69 3.12 -10.85 13.20
C PHE A 69 2.53 -10.03 14.36
N LEU A 70 1.24 -9.67 14.33
CA LEU A 70 0.59 -9.02 15.48
C LEU A 70 0.42 -9.95 16.68
N VAL A 71 0.52 -11.27 16.48
CA VAL A 71 0.44 -12.24 17.58
C VAL A 71 1.72 -12.26 18.42
N ASP A 72 2.85 -11.90 17.82
CA ASP A 72 4.14 -11.88 18.51
C ASP A 72 4.20 -10.78 19.57
N LYS A 73 4.77 -11.11 20.75
CA LYS A 73 4.86 -10.20 21.89
C LYS A 73 5.77 -9.00 21.65
N ASN A 74 6.82 -9.16 20.85
CA ASN A 74 7.82 -8.13 20.58
C ASN A 74 7.45 -7.26 19.37
N ILE A 75 6.82 -7.86 18.36
CA ILE A 75 6.44 -7.18 17.10
C ILE A 75 5.04 -6.57 17.19
N GLY A 76 4.10 -7.20 17.89
CA GLY A 76 2.69 -6.80 17.91
C GLY A 76 2.45 -5.37 18.39
N PRO A 77 2.98 -4.94 19.56
CA PRO A 77 2.87 -3.55 20.01
C PRO A 77 3.47 -2.56 19.00
N LYS A 78 4.60 -2.92 18.37
CA LYS A 78 5.28 -2.08 17.38
C LYS A 78 4.44 -1.86 16.12
N VAL A 79 3.77 -2.91 15.63
CA VAL A 79 2.86 -2.78 14.47
C VAL A 79 1.69 -1.85 14.77
N ILE A 80 1.16 -1.87 15.99
CA ILE A 80 0.08 -0.96 16.42
C ILE A 80 0.58 0.49 16.51
N MET A 81 1.82 0.70 16.98
CA MET A 81 2.45 2.01 16.96
C MET A 81 2.59 2.56 15.53
N ILE A 82 3.16 1.76 14.61
CA ILE A 82 3.33 2.13 13.19
C ILE A 82 1.99 2.53 12.58
N ARG A 83 0.93 1.74 12.80
CA ARG A 83 -0.40 2.03 12.25
C ARG A 83 -0.93 3.40 12.67
N LYS A 84 -0.65 3.83 13.90
CA LYS A 84 -1.05 5.16 14.38
C LYS A 84 -0.16 6.26 13.82
N MET A 85 1.16 6.03 13.75
CA MET A 85 2.13 6.97 13.19
C MET A 85 1.92 7.24 11.70
N VAL A 86 1.33 6.30 10.96
CA VAL A 86 0.99 6.50 9.55
C VAL A 86 0.04 7.70 9.36
N ILE A 87 -0.81 8.02 10.33
CA ILE A 87 -1.69 9.20 10.23
C ILE A 87 -0.86 10.49 10.24
N ASP A 88 0.08 10.59 11.18
CA ASP A 88 1.00 11.74 11.27
C ASP A 88 1.88 11.84 10.03
N LEU A 89 2.34 10.69 9.51
CA LEU A 89 3.09 10.62 8.25
C LEU A 89 2.28 11.17 7.07
N VAL A 90 1.00 10.82 6.95
CA VAL A 90 0.15 11.29 5.84
C VAL A 90 -0.02 12.81 5.89
N ILE A 91 -0.20 13.39 7.09
CA ILE A 91 -0.28 14.85 7.26
C ILE A 91 1.03 15.49 6.83
N PHE A 92 2.17 14.97 7.29
CA PHE A 92 3.48 15.46 6.88
C PHE A 92 3.71 15.35 5.36
N LEU A 93 3.39 14.20 4.76
CA LEU A 93 3.50 13.98 3.32
C LEU A 93 2.63 14.95 2.52
N SER A 94 1.49 15.38 3.05
CA SER A 94 0.66 16.40 2.40
C SER A 94 1.33 17.77 2.35
N ILE A 95 2.04 18.17 3.42
CA ILE A 95 2.84 19.40 3.45
C ILE A 95 4.00 19.28 2.45
N LEU A 96 4.71 18.15 2.46
CA LEU A 96 5.80 17.86 1.53
C LEU A 96 5.33 17.91 0.06
N ALA A 97 4.15 17.37 -0.24
CA ALA A 97 3.58 17.36 -1.58
C ALA A 97 3.35 18.78 -2.13
N VAL A 98 2.97 19.74 -1.27
CA VAL A 98 2.82 21.15 -1.68
C VAL A 98 4.17 21.75 -2.09
N PHE A 99 5.23 21.52 -1.30
CA PHE A 99 6.57 22.01 -1.64
C PHE A 99 7.13 21.34 -2.91
N LEU A 100 6.96 20.02 -3.03
CA LEU A 100 7.38 19.24 -4.19
C LEU A 100 6.70 19.75 -5.46
N PHE A 101 5.37 19.91 -5.42
CA PHE A 101 4.62 20.41 -6.57
C PHE A 101 5.04 21.82 -6.96
N SER A 102 5.25 22.72 -5.98
CA SER A 102 5.68 24.09 -6.22
C SER A 102 7.02 24.17 -6.98
N ILE A 103 8.04 23.43 -6.50
CA ILE A 103 9.35 23.40 -7.16
C ILE A 103 9.29 22.72 -8.53
N GLY A 104 8.53 21.63 -8.65
CA GLY A 104 8.32 20.95 -9.93
C GLY A 104 7.74 21.87 -11.01
N VAL A 105 6.76 22.70 -10.64
CA VAL A 105 6.19 23.71 -11.56
C VAL A 105 7.25 24.75 -11.94
N ILE A 106 8.08 25.21 -11.00
CA ILE A 106 9.16 26.17 -11.28
C ILE A 106 10.18 25.58 -12.26
N TYR A 107 10.59 24.32 -12.07
CA TYR A 107 11.50 23.63 -12.99
C TYR A 107 10.91 23.49 -14.37
N GLN A 108 9.67 22.99 -14.47
CA GLN A 108 9.01 22.80 -15.76
C GLN A 108 8.83 24.13 -16.52
N ALA A 109 8.45 25.19 -15.81
CA ALA A 109 8.27 26.52 -16.40
C ALA A 109 9.59 27.17 -16.83
N SER A 110 10.68 26.93 -16.09
CA SER A 110 11.98 27.55 -16.35
C SER A 110 12.80 26.81 -17.40
N LEU A 111 12.78 25.48 -17.38
CA LEU A 111 13.58 24.64 -18.28
C LEU A 111 12.88 24.39 -19.62
N PHE A 112 11.55 24.36 -19.67
CA PHE A 112 10.77 24.05 -20.87
C PHE A 112 9.64 25.05 -21.15
N PRO A 113 9.95 26.33 -21.42
CA PRO A 113 8.93 27.35 -21.65
C PRO A 113 8.08 27.06 -22.90
N ASN A 114 6.77 27.26 -22.84
CA ASN A 114 5.81 26.97 -23.95
C ASN A 114 5.64 25.48 -24.30
N SER A 115 5.85 24.57 -23.34
CA SER A 115 5.54 23.15 -23.54
C SER A 115 4.03 22.91 -23.67
N PRO A 116 3.57 22.05 -24.61
CA PRO A 116 2.16 21.71 -24.75
C PRO A 116 1.64 20.94 -23.53
N ALA A 117 0.37 21.15 -23.20
CA ALA A 117 -0.31 20.42 -22.15
C ALA A 117 -0.50 18.95 -22.56
N THR A 118 0.46 18.11 -22.19
CA THR A 118 0.41 16.65 -22.38
C THR A 118 0.29 15.96 -21.02
N PRO A 119 -0.30 14.76 -20.94
CA PRO A 119 -0.37 14.02 -19.67
C PRO A 119 1.00 13.70 -19.08
N LYS A 120 2.05 13.66 -19.92
CA LYS A 120 3.45 13.50 -19.49
C LYS A 120 3.97 14.70 -18.69
N LEU A 121 3.36 15.87 -18.84
CA LEU A 121 3.76 17.09 -18.12
C LEU A 121 3.66 16.91 -16.60
N LEU A 122 2.59 16.25 -16.13
CA LEU A 122 2.39 16.00 -14.71
C LEU A 122 3.45 15.06 -14.14
N GLU A 123 3.83 14.04 -14.92
CA GLU A 123 4.92 13.12 -14.58
C GLU A 123 6.24 13.88 -14.43
N SER A 124 6.59 14.74 -15.39
CA SER A 124 7.82 15.54 -15.37
C SER A 124 7.88 16.52 -14.18
N ILE A 125 6.75 17.11 -13.80
CA ILE A 125 6.65 18.02 -12.64
C ILE A 125 6.95 17.29 -11.32
N ILE A 126 6.50 16.05 -11.18
CA ILE A 126 6.60 15.31 -9.91
C ILE A 126 7.90 14.51 -9.82
N TYR A 127 8.33 13.89 -10.92
CA TYR A 127 9.39 12.87 -10.93
C TYR A 127 10.72 13.40 -10.39
N ILE A 128 11.23 14.51 -10.94
CA ILE A 128 12.56 15.00 -10.58
C ILE A 128 12.61 15.51 -9.14
N PRO A 129 11.73 16.43 -8.70
CA PRO A 129 11.73 16.89 -7.30
C PRO A 129 11.51 15.75 -6.30
N TYR A 130 10.77 14.69 -6.68
CA TYR A 130 10.59 13.51 -5.85
C TYR A 130 11.90 12.74 -5.63
N TRP A 131 12.64 12.41 -6.69
CA TRP A 131 13.91 11.68 -6.57
C TRP A 131 15.00 12.51 -5.88
N GLN A 132 14.94 13.83 -6.02
CA GLN A 132 15.79 14.76 -5.29
C GLN A 132 15.66 14.65 -3.76
N LEU A 133 14.49 14.27 -3.23
CA LEU A 133 14.32 14.00 -1.80
C LEU A 133 15.13 12.79 -1.31
N PHE A 134 15.44 11.86 -2.21
CA PHE A 134 16.24 10.67 -1.92
C PHE A 134 17.73 10.86 -2.25
N GLY A 135 18.14 12.08 -2.63
CA GLY A 135 19.53 12.44 -2.91
C GLY A 135 19.94 12.35 -4.38
N GLU A 136 19.01 12.09 -5.30
CA GLU A 136 19.31 12.05 -6.74
C GLU A 136 19.16 13.44 -7.35
N ILE A 137 20.29 14.15 -7.50
CA ILE A 137 20.32 15.58 -7.80
C ILE A 137 20.03 15.88 -9.28
N THR A 138 20.39 14.95 -10.18
CA THR A 138 20.28 15.11 -11.65
C THR A 138 20.78 16.48 -12.12
N LEU A 139 22.00 16.87 -11.72
CA LEU A 139 22.55 18.21 -11.96
C LEU A 139 22.55 18.61 -13.44
N GLY A 140 22.95 17.71 -14.34
CA GLY A 140 22.97 17.99 -15.78
C GLY A 140 21.59 18.37 -16.34
N TYR A 141 20.51 17.81 -15.79
CA TYR A 141 19.15 18.20 -16.17
C TYR A 141 18.80 19.61 -15.69
N LEU A 142 19.18 19.97 -14.45
CA LEU A 142 18.92 21.31 -13.90
C LEU A 142 19.78 22.39 -14.55
N GLU A 143 21.00 22.05 -14.95
CA GLU A 143 21.92 22.94 -15.67
C GLU A 143 21.49 23.14 -17.13
N GLY A 144 20.70 22.21 -17.69
CA GLY A 144 20.28 22.28 -19.09
C GLY A 144 21.29 21.67 -20.07
N ASP A 145 22.21 20.85 -19.53
CA ASP A 145 23.30 20.19 -20.26
C ASP A 145 22.98 18.73 -20.61
N ASP A 146 21.81 18.24 -20.18
CA ASP A 146 21.28 16.94 -20.59
C ASP A 146 20.83 16.99 -22.07
N ILE A 147 21.69 16.47 -22.95
CA ILE A 147 21.53 16.52 -24.42
C ILE A 147 21.18 15.13 -25.00
N ASP A 148 21.04 14.11 -24.15
CA ASP A 148 20.84 12.74 -24.62
C ASP A 148 19.47 12.57 -25.30
N ASN A 149 19.49 12.28 -26.61
CA ASN A 149 18.31 12.04 -27.45
C ASN A 149 17.22 13.14 -27.38
N CYS A 150 17.63 14.41 -27.33
CA CYS A 150 16.72 15.56 -27.35
C CYS A 150 17.07 16.56 -28.45
N THR A 151 16.14 17.47 -28.77
CA THR A 151 16.36 18.58 -29.73
C THR A 151 15.87 19.90 -29.16
N ARG A 152 16.49 21.01 -29.58
CA ARG A 152 16.06 22.38 -29.28
C ARG A 152 15.21 23.00 -30.40
N ASP A 153 15.17 22.37 -31.58
CA ASP A 153 14.42 22.86 -32.74
C ASP A 153 12.91 22.61 -32.56
N GLU A 154 12.13 23.71 -32.55
CA GLU A 154 10.68 23.69 -32.37
C GLU A 154 9.96 22.83 -33.41
N ASN A 155 10.44 22.80 -34.64
CA ASN A 155 9.80 22.04 -35.71
C ASN A 155 9.94 20.52 -35.50
N ILE A 156 10.91 20.10 -34.69
CA ILE A 156 11.23 18.68 -34.46
C ILE A 156 10.58 18.16 -33.17
N TRP A 157 10.55 18.94 -32.09
CA TRP A 157 9.98 18.47 -30.81
C TRP A 157 8.47 18.69 -30.65
N ARG A 158 7.88 19.67 -31.34
CA ARG A 158 6.45 20.01 -31.24
C ARG A 158 5.48 19.01 -31.90
N PRO A 159 5.77 18.35 -33.05
CA PRO A 159 4.84 17.40 -33.66
C PRO A 159 4.68 16.10 -32.86
N ALA A 160 3.52 15.44 -33.01
CA ALA A 160 3.23 14.16 -32.35
C ALA A 160 4.18 13.05 -32.85
N GLY A 161 5.04 12.54 -31.96
CA GLY A 161 6.09 11.57 -32.30
C GLY A 161 7.47 12.18 -32.54
N GLY A 162 7.63 13.48 -32.33
CA GLY A 162 8.92 14.17 -32.32
C GLY A 162 9.86 13.72 -31.19
N VAL A 163 11.14 14.04 -31.34
CA VAL A 163 12.17 13.83 -30.32
C VAL A 163 11.91 14.74 -29.12
N GLY A 164 12.26 14.31 -27.90
CA GLY A 164 12.06 15.12 -26.68
C GLY A 164 12.72 16.49 -26.78
N ARG A 165 12.12 17.52 -26.15
CA ARG A 165 12.74 18.85 -26.06
C ARG A 165 13.90 18.80 -25.07
N CYS A 166 15.03 19.44 -25.39
CA CYS A 166 16.12 19.60 -24.43
C CYS A 166 15.83 20.71 -23.39
N PRO A 167 16.30 20.56 -22.15
CA PRO A 167 16.21 21.62 -21.14
C PRO A 167 16.99 22.88 -21.57
N GLU A 168 16.44 24.05 -21.23
CA GLU A 168 17.11 25.34 -21.41
C GLU A 168 18.06 25.61 -20.24
N HIS A 169 19.28 26.06 -20.57
CA HIS A 169 20.25 26.47 -19.56
C HIS A 169 19.81 27.76 -18.87
N LYS A 170 19.47 27.68 -17.58
CA LYS A 170 19.10 28.81 -16.72
C LYS A 170 19.87 28.71 -15.40
N PRO A 171 20.82 29.62 -15.10
CA PRO A 171 21.72 29.46 -13.95
C PRO A 171 21.01 29.54 -12.58
N PHE A 172 19.79 30.10 -12.52
CA PHE A 172 19.01 30.16 -11.30
C PHE A 172 18.36 28.81 -10.91
N VAL A 173 18.08 27.93 -11.87
CA VAL A 173 17.44 26.63 -11.63
C VAL A 173 18.28 25.70 -10.74
N PRO A 174 19.59 25.47 -11.01
CA PRO A 174 20.42 24.63 -10.15
C PRO A 174 20.61 25.26 -8.76
N PHE A 175 20.73 26.59 -8.67
CA PHE A 175 20.77 27.29 -7.37
C PHE A 175 19.51 27.03 -6.55
N LEU A 176 18.33 27.17 -7.16
CA LEU A 176 17.05 26.90 -6.50
C LEU A 176 16.94 25.43 -6.07
N GLY A 177 17.45 24.50 -6.87
CA GLY A 177 17.53 23.08 -6.50
C GLY A 177 18.44 22.81 -5.31
N GLY A 178 19.58 23.49 -5.21
CA GLY A 178 20.43 23.42 -4.02
C GLY A 178 19.70 23.90 -2.76
N VAL A 179 18.98 25.02 -2.84
CA VAL A 179 18.17 25.53 -1.71
C VAL A 179 17.04 24.56 -1.36
N TYR A 180 16.34 24.01 -2.36
CA TYR A 180 15.30 23.00 -2.16
C TYR A 180 15.84 21.75 -1.44
N MET A 181 16.98 21.22 -1.88
CA MET A 181 17.61 20.07 -1.22
C MET A 181 18.03 20.38 0.21
N PHE A 182 18.61 21.55 0.45
CA PHE A 182 18.98 21.98 1.79
C PHE A 182 17.74 22.02 2.71
N LEU A 183 16.67 22.68 2.27
CA LEU A 183 15.43 22.78 3.04
C LEU A 183 14.77 21.41 3.26
N THR A 184 14.65 20.58 2.22
CA THR A 184 13.96 19.28 2.36
C THR A 184 14.77 18.28 3.18
N ASN A 185 16.06 18.13 2.92
CA ASN A 185 16.89 17.14 3.63
C ASN A 185 17.24 17.56 5.06
N ILE A 186 17.51 18.85 5.31
CA ILE A 186 17.91 19.31 6.65
C ILE A 186 16.70 19.75 7.48
N LEU A 187 15.70 20.41 6.89
CA LEU A 187 14.56 20.90 7.67
C LEU A 187 13.45 19.85 7.73
N LEU A 188 12.98 19.32 6.60
CA LEU A 188 11.80 18.46 6.59
C LEU A 188 12.04 17.07 7.20
N VAL A 189 13.14 16.38 6.85
CA VAL A 189 13.44 15.05 7.41
C VAL A 189 13.67 15.11 8.92
N ASN A 190 14.40 16.13 9.41
CA ASN A 190 14.67 16.28 10.83
C ASN A 190 13.40 16.59 11.64
N LEU A 191 12.50 17.39 11.09
CA LEU A 191 11.18 17.62 11.70
C LEU A 191 10.32 16.36 11.69
N LEU A 192 10.35 15.56 10.61
CA LEU A 192 9.63 14.29 10.57
C LEU A 192 10.11 13.32 11.65
N ILE A 193 11.44 13.20 11.81
CA ILE A 193 12.05 12.38 12.86
C ILE A 193 11.62 12.88 14.24
N ALA A 194 11.61 14.20 14.47
CA ALA A 194 11.17 14.79 15.74
C ALA A 194 9.70 14.49 16.04
N MET A 195 8.81 14.65 15.06
CA MET A 195 7.38 14.33 15.21
C MET A 195 7.17 12.85 15.49
N PHE A 196 7.83 11.96 14.75
CA PHE A 196 7.76 10.53 15.00
C PHE A 196 8.30 10.14 16.38
N SER A 197 9.39 10.75 16.84
CA SER A 197 9.90 10.51 18.19
C SER A 197 8.90 10.94 19.26
N ASN A 198 8.26 12.09 19.09
CA ASN A 198 7.25 12.59 20.04
C ASN A 198 6.01 11.68 20.06
N THR A 199 5.44 11.37 18.89
CA THR A 199 4.31 10.44 18.77
C THR A 199 4.68 9.06 19.30
N PHE A 200 5.90 8.57 19.07
CA PHE A 200 6.38 7.28 19.57
C PHE A 200 6.33 7.23 21.08
N GLN A 201 6.87 8.25 21.75
CA GLN A 201 6.85 8.31 23.21
C GLN A 201 5.42 8.42 23.77
N GLU A 202 4.53 9.20 23.15
CA GLU A 202 3.13 9.30 23.61
C GLU A 202 2.36 7.99 23.45
N ILE A 203 2.61 7.26 22.36
CA ILE A 203 1.82 6.11 21.94
C ILE A 203 2.36 4.78 22.51
N GLN A 204 3.59 4.73 23.00
CA GLN A 204 4.23 3.48 23.47
C GLN A 204 3.40 2.76 24.55
N ASP A 205 3.06 3.45 25.64
CA ASP A 205 2.34 2.84 26.77
C ASP A 205 0.89 2.49 26.42
N ARG A 206 0.24 3.32 25.60
CA ARG A 206 -1.13 3.07 25.13
C ARG A 206 -1.18 1.89 24.15
N SER A 207 -0.15 1.71 23.35
CA SER A 207 -0.09 0.67 22.33
C SER A 207 -0.01 -0.74 22.91
N GLU A 208 0.72 -0.94 24.00
CA GLU A 208 0.75 -2.24 24.67
C GLU A 208 -0.62 -2.66 25.18
N ARG A 209 -1.39 -1.73 25.78
CA ARG A 209 -2.74 -2.01 26.26
C ARG A 209 -3.68 -2.35 25.11
N ILE A 210 -3.65 -1.57 24.04
CA ILE A 210 -4.46 -1.81 22.84
C ILE A 210 -4.08 -3.14 22.20
N TRP A 211 -2.78 -3.45 22.14
CA TRP A 211 -2.28 -4.73 21.65
C TRP A 211 -2.83 -5.90 22.44
N LYS A 212 -2.79 -5.86 23.78
CA LYS A 212 -3.35 -6.93 24.62
C LYS A 212 -4.85 -7.17 24.36
N PHE A 213 -5.63 -6.11 24.19
CA PHE A 213 -7.05 -6.23 23.82
C PHE A 213 -7.25 -6.83 22.43
N TYR A 214 -6.42 -6.44 21.47
CA TYR A 214 -6.45 -6.99 20.12
C TYR A 214 -6.04 -8.47 20.10
N LEU A 215 -4.97 -8.81 20.82
CA LEU A 215 -4.47 -10.17 20.99
C LEU A 215 -5.53 -11.08 21.62
N PHE A 216 -6.25 -10.61 22.64
CA PHE A 216 -7.36 -11.37 23.25
C PHE A 216 -8.42 -11.77 22.21
N ASN A 217 -8.82 -10.83 21.33
CA ASN A 217 -9.79 -11.13 20.28
C ASN A 217 -9.25 -12.15 19.27
N ILE A 218 -7.97 -12.03 18.90
CA ILE A 218 -7.31 -13.00 18.01
C ILE A 218 -7.27 -14.39 18.65
N ILE A 219 -6.82 -14.49 19.90
CA ILE A 219 -6.73 -15.77 20.62
C ILE A 219 -8.11 -16.43 20.70
N ARG A 220 -9.16 -15.68 21.06
CA ARG A 220 -10.53 -16.18 21.07
C ARG A 220 -10.98 -16.69 19.70
N GLU A 221 -10.60 -15.99 18.62
CA GLU A 221 -10.92 -16.43 17.26
C GLU A 221 -10.15 -17.71 16.87
N PHE A 222 -8.90 -17.86 17.30
CA PHE A 222 -8.10 -19.06 17.03
C PHE A 222 -8.53 -20.26 17.89
N SER A 223 -9.03 -20.04 19.12
CA SER A 223 -9.53 -21.14 19.97
C SER A 223 -10.78 -21.81 19.39
N GLU A 224 -11.59 -21.08 18.62
CA GLU A 224 -12.78 -21.63 17.96
C GLU A 224 -12.46 -22.36 16.63
N ARG A 225 -11.22 -22.24 16.13
CA ARG A 225 -10.80 -22.83 14.85
C ARG A 225 -10.28 -24.26 15.06
N PRO A 226 -10.43 -25.15 14.06
CA PRO A 226 -9.82 -26.48 14.12
C PRO A 226 -8.29 -26.37 14.19
N VAL A 227 -7.66 -27.24 14.99
CA VAL A 227 -6.21 -27.22 15.33
C VAL A 227 -5.30 -27.50 14.12
N VAL A 228 -5.86 -27.99 13.02
CA VAL A 228 -5.11 -28.52 11.89
C VAL A 228 -4.61 -27.41 10.95
N ALA A 229 -3.40 -27.58 10.43
CA ALA A 229 -2.77 -26.62 9.53
C ALA A 229 -3.62 -26.35 8.26
N PRO A 230 -3.55 -25.15 7.68
CA PRO A 230 -4.35 -24.74 6.52
C PRO A 230 -4.41 -25.73 5.34
N PRO A 231 -3.34 -26.41 4.90
CA PRO A 231 -3.46 -27.36 3.78
C PRO A 231 -4.36 -28.56 4.10
N PHE A 232 -4.44 -28.98 5.36
CA PHE A 232 -5.22 -30.16 5.78
C PHE A 232 -6.62 -29.82 6.31
N ILE A 233 -6.93 -28.52 6.49
CA ILE A 233 -8.23 -28.06 7.01
C ILE A 233 -9.40 -28.45 6.09
N ILE A 234 -9.12 -28.58 4.78
CA ILE A 234 -10.11 -28.95 3.75
C ILE A 234 -10.71 -30.32 4.08
N LEU A 235 -9.89 -31.28 4.52
CA LEU A 235 -10.33 -32.63 4.86
C LEU A 235 -11.30 -32.62 6.04
N ILE A 236 -11.06 -31.79 7.06
CA ILE A 236 -11.96 -31.64 8.21
C ILE A 236 -13.29 -31.02 7.80
N HIS A 237 -13.26 -29.99 6.96
CA HIS A 237 -14.50 -29.38 6.47
C HIS A 237 -15.31 -30.36 5.64
N ILE A 238 -14.67 -31.15 4.77
CA ILE A 238 -15.33 -32.24 4.01
C ILE A 238 -15.95 -33.25 5.00
N TYR A 239 -15.20 -33.73 5.98
CA TYR A 239 -15.72 -34.67 6.99
C TYR A 239 -16.93 -34.10 7.77
N ARG A 240 -16.88 -32.83 8.17
CA ARG A 240 -18.00 -32.16 8.86
C ARG A 240 -19.23 -32.02 7.98
N VAL A 241 -19.06 -31.67 6.69
CA VAL A 241 -20.16 -31.57 5.73
C VAL A 241 -20.77 -32.95 5.47
N VAL A 242 -19.95 -33.98 5.26
CA VAL A 242 -20.39 -35.37 5.10
C VAL A 242 -21.15 -35.83 6.34
N ARG A 243 -20.61 -35.64 7.55
CA ARG A 243 -21.31 -35.98 8.80
C ARG A 243 -22.64 -35.21 8.95
N TYR A 244 -22.71 -33.95 8.51
CA TYR A 244 -23.95 -33.17 8.58
C TYR A 244 -25.00 -33.68 7.60
N VAL A 245 -24.61 -34.02 6.37
CA VAL A 245 -25.51 -34.51 5.31
C VAL A 245 -25.97 -35.95 5.58
N PHE A 246 -25.07 -36.82 6.05
CA PHE A 246 -25.35 -38.25 6.28
C PHE A 246 -25.70 -38.60 7.74
N GLY A 247 -25.32 -37.77 8.71
CA GLY A 247 -25.61 -37.93 10.14
C GLY A 247 -26.84 -37.16 10.63
N GLY A 248 -27.62 -36.57 9.71
CA GLY A 248 -28.85 -35.82 9.99
C GLY A 248 -29.96 -36.62 10.68
N GLU A 249 -29.82 -37.94 10.84
CA GLU A 249 -30.79 -38.77 11.57
C GLU A 249 -30.35 -39.22 12.98
N ASN A 250 -29.07 -39.09 13.39
CA ASN A 250 -28.63 -39.53 14.73
C ASN A 250 -27.48 -38.67 15.27
N GLY A 251 -27.78 -37.63 16.07
CA GLY A 251 -26.70 -36.85 16.68
C GLY A 251 -27.09 -35.62 17.50
N LYS A 252 -28.12 -35.71 18.34
CA LYS A 252 -28.17 -34.86 19.53
C LYS A 252 -27.26 -35.49 20.58
N LYS A 253 -26.32 -34.69 21.10
CA LYS A 253 -25.34 -34.94 22.19
C LYS A 253 -23.93 -35.25 21.69
N GLU A 254 -23.07 -34.24 21.78
CA GLU A 254 -21.72 -34.37 22.33
C GLU A 254 -21.21 -32.93 22.56
N GLU A 255 -21.26 -32.52 23.83
CA GLU A 255 -20.52 -31.35 24.33
C GLU A 255 -19.02 -31.69 24.27
N PRO A 256 -18.17 -30.83 23.69
CA PRO A 256 -16.73 -31.01 23.81
C PRO A 256 -16.29 -30.55 25.20
N ASN A 257 -15.74 -31.50 25.98
CA ASN A 257 -15.10 -31.26 27.27
C ASN A 257 -14.02 -30.18 27.16
N GLU A 258 -14.08 -29.22 28.09
CA GLU A 258 -13.04 -28.24 28.40
C GLU A 258 -11.72 -28.94 28.76
N PHE A 259 -10.62 -28.44 28.20
CA PHE A 259 -9.34 -28.25 28.88
C PHE A 259 -8.63 -27.04 28.28
#